data_AF-A0A3L8R8C0-F1
#
_entry.id   AF-A0A3L8R8C0-F1
#
_cell.length_a   1.000
_cell.length_b   1.000
_cell.length_c   1.000
_cell.angle_alpha   90.00
_cell.angle_beta   90.00
_cell.angle_gamma   90.00
#
_symmetry.space_group_name_H-M   'P 1'
#
loop_
_entity.id
_entity.type
_entity.pdbx_description
1 polymer ?
#
loop_
_entity_poly.entity_id
_entity_poly.type
_entity_poly.pdbx_seq_one_letter_code
_entity_poly.pdbx_strand_id
1 'polypeptide(L)'
;MNLGDLHRRLLSDVLAIGTPYPLVITGGYAVQAHGLVDRLSQDLDVATENPAPMAEITRSLVAGAGRARLAGQRGGRGPALPPPRGHGSRQR
;
A
#
# COMPACT_ATOMS: atom_id res chain seq x y z
N MET A 1 14.72 -8.76 3.52
CA MET A 1 13.95 -7.51 3.38
C MET A 1 12.85 -7.66 2.32
N ASN A 2 11.60 -7.75 2.73
CA ASN A 2 10.48 -7.50 1.81
C ASN A 2 9.33 -6.88 2.62
N LEU A 3 9.24 -5.54 2.59
CA LEU A 3 7.99 -4.88 2.93
C LEU A 3 6.92 -5.56 2.09
N GLY A 4 5.97 -6.27 2.71
CA GLY A 4 4.88 -6.86 1.96
C GLY A 4 4.26 -5.82 1.03
N ASP A 5 3.86 -6.22 -0.19
CA ASP A 5 3.39 -5.29 -1.22
C ASP A 5 2.27 -4.35 -0.73
N LEU A 6 1.47 -4.81 0.23
CA LEU A 6 0.46 -4.01 0.92
C LEU A 6 1.06 -2.80 1.66
N HIS A 7 2.13 -3.01 2.42
CA HIS A 7 2.76 -1.95 3.21
C HIS A 7 3.49 -0.92 2.34
N ARG A 8 4.12 -1.37 1.24
CA ARG A 8 4.70 -0.44 0.25
C ARG A 8 3.65 0.45 -0.38
N ARG A 9 2.50 -0.14 -0.74
CA ARG A 9 1.35 0.60 -1.28
C ARG A 9 0.79 1.57 -0.26
N LEU A 10 0.56 1.11 0.97
CA LEU A 10 0.06 1.96 2.05
C LEU A 10 0.99 3.15 2.32
N LEU A 11 2.30 2.91 2.38
CA LEU A 11 3.32 3.95 2.52
C LEU A 11 3.26 4.96 1.37
N SER A 12 3.25 4.47 0.12
CA SER A 12 3.16 5.33 -1.07
C SER A 12 1.89 6.17 -1.08
N ASP A 13 0.74 5.55 -0.75
CA ASP A 13 -0.55 6.22 -0.73
C ASP A 13 -0.58 7.29 0.36
N VAL A 14 -0.10 6.99 1.58
CA VAL A 14 -0.07 7.95 2.70
C VAL A 14 0.83 9.14 2.38
N LEU A 15 1.99 8.92 1.76
CA LEU A 15 2.87 10.02 1.35
C LEU A 15 2.23 10.88 0.25
N ALA A 16 1.53 10.26 -0.72
CA ALA A 16 0.86 10.99 -1.81
C ALA A 16 -0.39 11.75 -1.34
N ILE A 17 -1.20 11.17 -0.45
CA ILE A 17 -2.33 11.88 0.17
C ILE A 17 -1.81 12.99 1.08
N GLY A 18 -0.73 12.69 1.79
CA GLY A 18 -0.10 13.56 2.76
C GLY A 18 0.64 14.73 2.16
N THR A 19 0.87 14.84 0.85
CA THR A 19 1.67 15.91 0.21
C THR A 19 1.44 17.35 0.74
N PRO A 20 0.23 17.79 1.14
CA PRO A 20 0.01 19.10 1.77
C PRO A 20 0.67 19.27 3.16
N TYR A 21 0.98 18.16 3.82
CA TYR A 21 1.64 18.05 5.11
C TYR A 21 3.02 17.43 4.87
N PRO A 22 4.15 18.10 5.11
CA PRO A 22 5.49 17.50 4.94
C PRO A 22 5.66 16.32 5.90
N LEU A 23 5.25 15.12 5.46
CA LEU A 23 5.29 13.89 6.24
C LEU A 23 6.64 13.19 6.03
N VAL A 24 7.27 12.81 7.13
CA VAL A 24 8.52 12.05 7.15
C VAL A 24 8.29 10.73 7.87
N ILE A 25 8.84 9.64 7.33
CA ILE A 25 8.71 8.31 7.94
C ILE A 25 9.50 8.24 9.24
N THR A 26 8.89 7.67 10.27
CA THR A 26 9.51 7.46 11.57
C THR A 26 9.19 6.06 12.10
N GLY A 27 9.54 5.81 13.37
CA GLY A 27 9.18 4.59 14.09
C GLY A 27 9.76 3.32 13.47
N GLY A 28 9.01 2.22 13.56
CA GLY A 28 9.48 0.89 13.14
C GLY A 28 9.89 0.82 11.67
N TYR A 29 9.21 1.58 10.80
CA TYR A 29 9.54 1.67 9.38
C TYR A 29 10.87 2.38 9.11
N ALA A 30 11.17 3.47 9.84
CA ALA A 30 12.47 4.13 9.70
C ALA A 30 13.60 3.20 10.18
N VAL A 31 13.42 2.53 11.32
CA VAL A 31 14.38 1.57 11.86
C VAL A 31 14.62 0.41 10.89
N GLN A 32 13.56 -0.09 10.24
CA GLN A 32 13.67 -1.14 9.22
C GLN A 32 14.35 -0.64 7.94
N ALA A 33 14.04 0.58 7.48
CA ALA A 33 14.67 1.19 6.31
C ALA A 33 16.19 1.39 6.51
N HIS A 34 16.62 1.61 7.74
CA HIS A 34 18.04 1.66 8.13
C HIS A 34 18.67 0.28 8.41
N GLY A 35 17.95 -0.82 8.21
CA GLY A 35 18.48 -2.17 8.36
C GLY A 35 18.80 -2.59 9.80
N LEU A 36 18.29 -1.86 10.79
CA LEU A 36 18.57 -2.11 12.21
C LEU A 36 17.79 -3.30 12.77
N VAL A 37 16.69 -3.69 12.11
CA VAL A 37 15.85 -4.83 12.47
C VAL A 37 15.35 -5.56 11.21
N ASP A 38 15.12 -6.88 11.32
CA ASP A 38 14.53 -7.71 10.25
C ASP A 38 13.11 -8.21 10.58
N ARG A 39 12.41 -7.49 11.48
CA ARG A 39 10.98 -7.72 11.75
C ARG A 39 10.12 -6.73 10.97
N LEU A 40 8.92 -7.15 10.56
CA LEU A 40 7.93 -6.27 9.97
C LEU A 40 7.27 -5.40 11.05
N SER A 41 7.10 -4.09 10.78
CA SER A 41 6.20 -3.24 11.56
C SER A 41 4.75 -3.49 11.12
N GLN A 42 3.81 -3.38 12.05
CA GLN A 42 2.36 -3.54 11.79
C GLN A 42 1.65 -2.20 11.56
N ASP A 43 2.35 -1.12 11.82
CA ASP A 43 1.91 0.28 11.82
C ASP A 43 2.80 1.13 10.91
N LEU A 44 2.27 2.27 10.48
CA LEU A 44 3.02 3.27 9.72
C LEU A 44 3.06 4.56 10.56
N ASP A 45 4.26 4.94 10.99
CA ASP A 45 4.46 6.18 11.74
C ASP A 45 5.00 7.28 10.82
N VAL A 46 4.42 8.47 10.97
CA VAL A 46 4.86 9.69 10.29
C VAL A 46 5.03 10.83 11.28
N ALA A 47 6.02 11.68 11.03
CA ALA A 47 6.23 12.94 11.71
C ALA A 47 6.03 14.10 10.73
N THR A 48 5.59 15.25 11.22
CA THR A 48 5.45 16.46 10.41
C THR A 48 5.65 17.71 11.26
N GLU A 49 6.25 18.74 10.67
CA GLU A 49 6.36 20.08 11.25
C GLU A 49 5.19 20.99 10.83
N ASN A 50 4.21 20.46 10.10
CA ASN A 50 3.06 21.26 9.67
C ASN A 50 2.29 21.78 10.91
N PRO A 51 1.98 23.09 10.99
CA PRO A 51 1.26 23.66 12.12
C PRO A 51 -0.25 23.33 12.13
N ALA A 52 -0.78 22.68 11.09
CA ALA A 52 -2.18 22.27 11.03
C ALA A 52 -2.54 21.37 12.22
N PRO A 53 -3.75 21.49 12.79
CA PRO A 53 -4.16 20.64 13.91
C PRO A 53 -4.06 19.16 13.53
N MET A 54 -3.48 18.34 14.41
CA MET A 54 -3.32 16.90 14.16
C MET A 54 -4.63 16.21 13.72
N ALA A 55 -5.77 16.61 14.30
CA ALA A 55 -7.07 16.07 13.92
C ALA A 55 -7.45 16.34 12.46
N GLU A 56 -7.03 17.48 11.89
CA GLU A 56 -7.23 17.79 10.47
C GLU A 56 -6.36 16.90 9.59
N ILE A 57 -5.07 16.81 9.92
CA ILE A 57 -4.10 15.97 9.20
C ILE A 57 -4.60 14.52 9.18
N THR A 58 -4.98 13.98 10.34
CA THR A 58 -5.53 12.61 10.44
C THR A 58 -6.79 12.43 9.61
N ARG A 59 -7.73 13.38 9.63
CA ARG A 59 -8.96 13.29 8.82
C ARG A 59 -8.64 13.23 7.33
N SER A 60 -7.74 14.07 6.85
CA SER A 60 -7.30 14.09 5.44
C SER A 60 -6.66 12.76 5.03
N LEU A 61 -5.77 12.22 5.87
CA LEU A 61 -5.11 10.93 5.60
C LEU A 61 -6.10 9.77 5.59
N VAL A 62 -7.02 9.70 6.56
CA VAL A 62 -8.05 8.65 6.62
C VAL A 62 -8.99 8.72 5.41
N ALA A 63 -9.44 9.91 5.04
CA ALA A 63 -10.32 10.11 3.88
C ALA A 63 -9.63 9.72 2.57
N GLY A 64 -8.35 10.03 2.41
CA GLY A 64 -7.57 9.62 1.23
C GLY A 64 -7.31 8.11 1.19
N ALA A 65 -6.90 7.51 2.31
CA ALA A 65 -6.53 6.09 2.36
C ALA A 65 -7.75 5.18 2.09
N GLY A 66 -8.93 5.57 2.58
CA GLY A 66 -10.19 4.88 2.26
C GLY A 66 -10.48 4.85 0.75
N ARG A 67 -10.15 5.92 0.03
CA ARG A 67 -10.32 6.00 -1.44
C ARG A 67 -9.29 5.17 -2.19
N ALA A 68 -8.02 5.18 -1.75
CA ALA A 68 -6.96 4.38 -2.35
C ALA A 68 -7.22 2.86 -2.24
N ARG A 69 -7.78 2.42 -1.10
CA ARG A 69 -8.19 1.02 -0.90
C ARG A 69 -9.27 0.54 -1.87
N LEU A 70 -10.16 1.42 -2.34
CA LEU A 70 -11.16 1.08 -3.35
C LEU A 70 -10.54 0.94 -4.75
N ALA A 71 -9.48 1.70 -5.05
CA ALA A 71 -8.75 1.61 -6.31
C ALA A 71 -7.85 0.36 -6.37
N GLY A 72 -7.19 -0.01 -5.27
CA GLY A 72 -6.28 -1.16 -5.20
C GLY A 72 -6.96 -2.54 -5.27
N GLN A 73 -8.26 -2.64 -4.95
CA GLN A 73 -9.02 -3.91 -4.97
C GLN A 73 -9.45 -4.37 -6.38
N ARG A 74 -9.24 -3.56 -7.43
CA ARG A 74 -9.59 -3.93 -8.82
C ARG A 74 -8.51 -4.77 -9.54
N GLY A 75 -7.39 -5.09 -8.88
CA GLY A 75 -6.30 -5.90 -9.45
C GLY A 75 -6.36 -7.40 -9.14
N GLY A 76 -7.38 -7.89 -8.42
CA GLY A 76 -7.53 -9.30 -8.08
C GLY A 76 -8.14 -10.12 -9.22
N ARG A 77 -7.30 -10.92 -9.90
CA ARG A 77 -7.61 -12.04 -10.80
C ARG A 77 -9.09 -12.15 -11.23
N GLY A 78 -9.42 -11.61 -12.41
CA GLY A 78 -10.61 -12.07 -13.15
C GLY A 78 -10.51 -13.58 -13.40
N PRO A 79 -11.65 -14.30 -13.51
CA PRO A 79 -11.65 -15.74 -13.69
C PRO A 79 -10.82 -16.11 -14.93
N ALA A 80 -9.86 -17.02 -14.74
CA ALA A 80 -9.03 -17.52 -15.83
C ALA A 80 -9.93 -18.08 -16.93
N LEU A 81 -9.82 -17.53 -18.14
CA LEU A 81 -10.47 -18.07 -19.31
C LEU A 81 -10.05 -19.55 -19.45
N PRO A 82 -10.98 -20.51 -19.56
CA PRO A 82 -10.60 -21.90 -19.75
C PRO A 82 -9.83 -22.07 -21.07
N PRO A 83 -8.82 -22.95 -21.12
CA PRO A 83 -8.04 -23.16 -22.33
C PRO A 83 -8.94 -23.65 -23.47
N PRO A 84 -8.62 -23.28 -24.74
CA PRO A 84 -9.39 -23.74 -25.89
C PRO A 84 -9.36 -25.26 -25.96
N ARG A 85 -10.55 -25.87 -26.07
CA ARG A 85 -10.69 -27.33 -26.23
C ARG A 85 -10.09 -27.75 -27.56
N GLY A 86 -8.84 -28.21 -27.54
CA GLY A 86 -8.20 -28.86 -28.67
C GLY A 86 -9.02 -30.07 -29.11
N HIS A 87 -9.54 -30.02 -30.34
CA HIS A 87 -10.13 -31.19 -30.98
C HIS A 87 -8.98 -32.11 -31.40
N GLY A 88 -8.70 -33.09 -30.55
CA GLY A 88 -7.86 -34.23 -30.88
C GLY A 88 -8.52 -35.09 -31.96
N SER A 89 -7.77 -35.25 -33.04
CA SER A 89 -7.86 -36.26 -34.08
C SER A 89 -8.65 -37.53 -33.73
N ARG A 90 -9.61 -37.90 -34.59
CA ARG A 90 -9.90 -39.31 -34.86
C ARG A 90 -9.23 -39.68 -36.17
N GLN A 91 -8.09 -40.36 -36.04
CA GLN A 91 -7.69 -41.36 -37.01
C GLN A 91 -8.75 -42.47 -37.00
N ARG A 92 -9.35 -42.75 -38.17
CA ARG A 92 -9.52 -44.09 -38.75
C ARG A 92 -10.16 -43.97 -40.12
#